data_AF-A0A9P5Z409-F1
#
_entry.id   AF-A0A9P5Z409-F1
#
_cell.length_a   1.000
_cell.length_b   1.000
_cell.length_c   1.000
_cell.angle_alpha   90.00
_cell.angle_beta   90.00
_cell.angle_gamma   90.00
#
_symmetry.space_group_name_H-M   'P 1'
#
loop_
_entity.id
_entity.type
_entity.pdbx_description
1 polymer ?
#
loop_
_entity_poly.entity_id
_entity_poly.type
_entity_poly.pdbx_seq_one_letter_code
_entity_poly.pdbx_strand_id
1 'polypeptide(L)'
;MTVTLKPDFGQDGSLFPPLPEIRSAAVRQQVFTHRSFYARPTHVFEDHPSDLSPDNEKYEHLGDTVLGLVITSLLIDMFPGLRVGPSTKIRAMIVGNPTLAEISVKYRLPDRLRLHPAQAITLRASTSIRADVFEAFIGGLYIEQGLEVVKRWINALFAPYALAAYNIARRDHGLPPLPPSFHRALCANPGLPSAAFAVAAAATTRAPHPEPDQLMNMPTIGHLALFNQHLQKTNTKVEWIYSDSEDEDGDVNMEAKPASGKGDKESKANAKGDTDVQMRPGDVLLKGTKATPVWYVKVLVNGEPYGRGRGNTKKAARNEAAKEGLNKLGIVVW
;
A
#
# COMPACT_ATOMS: atom_id res chain seq x y z
N MET A 1 2.92 12.31 -5.49
CA MET A 1 2.26 13.26 -4.59
C MET A 1 2.14 12.59 -3.23
N THR A 2 2.74 13.16 -2.19
CA THR A 2 2.61 12.65 -0.82
C THR A 2 1.19 12.93 -0.34
N VAL A 3 0.46 11.90 0.08
CA VAL A 3 -0.91 12.05 0.57
C VAL A 3 -0.84 12.58 2.00
N THR A 4 -1.23 13.83 2.23
CA THR A 4 -1.34 14.41 3.57
C THR A 4 -2.66 13.96 4.20
N LEU A 5 -2.58 13.24 5.32
CA LEU A 5 -3.74 12.83 6.10
C LEU A 5 -4.29 14.03 6.88
N LYS A 6 -5.62 14.16 6.93
CA LYS A 6 -6.33 15.18 7.72
C LYS A 6 -7.22 14.47 8.75
N PRO A 7 -6.64 13.99 9.87
CA PRO A 7 -7.41 13.38 10.95
C PRO A 7 -8.28 14.43 11.65
N ASP A 8 -9.44 14.00 12.14
CA ASP A 8 -10.32 14.83 12.94
C ASP A 8 -10.09 14.53 14.43
N PHE A 9 -9.56 15.53 15.16
CA PHE A 9 -9.34 15.48 16.61
C PHE A 9 -10.31 16.40 17.37
N GLY A 10 -11.47 16.70 16.78
CA GLY A 10 -12.45 17.62 17.36
C GLY A 10 -12.03 19.08 17.26
N GLN A 11 -12.88 19.98 17.77
CA GLN A 11 -12.59 21.41 17.80
C GLN A 11 -11.30 21.65 18.59
N ASP A 12 -10.40 22.43 17.99
CA ASP A 12 -9.09 22.82 18.52
C ASP A 12 -8.13 21.68 18.90
N GLY A 13 -8.37 20.45 18.41
CA GLY A 13 -7.52 19.30 18.71
C GLY A 13 -7.73 18.71 20.12
N SER A 14 -8.87 19.01 20.75
CA SER A 14 -9.24 18.54 22.10
C SER A 14 -9.22 17.01 22.29
N LEU A 15 -9.37 16.23 21.22
CA LEU A 15 -9.30 14.77 21.26
C LEU A 15 -7.88 14.22 20.99
N PHE A 16 -6.90 15.07 20.76
CA PHE A 16 -5.51 14.63 20.59
C PHE A 16 -4.99 14.11 21.95
N PRO A 17 -4.64 12.81 22.06
CA PRO A 17 -4.35 12.22 23.36
C PRO A 17 -3.07 12.81 23.96
N PRO A 18 -3.00 12.99 25.30
CA PRO A 18 -1.78 13.44 25.95
C PRO A 18 -0.65 12.44 25.74
N LEU A 19 0.58 12.94 25.71
CA LEU A 19 1.77 12.10 25.61
C LEU A 19 1.96 11.34 26.94
N PRO A 20 2.08 10.00 26.93
CA PRO A 20 2.45 9.24 28.12
C PRO A 20 3.81 9.68 28.66
N GLU A 21 4.08 9.46 29.94
CA GLU A 21 5.39 9.76 30.50
C GLU A 21 6.28 8.52 30.53
N ILE A 22 7.54 8.66 30.09
CA ILE A 22 8.61 7.69 30.37
C ILE A 22 9.24 8.08 31.73
N ARG A 23 9.10 7.21 32.73
CA ARG A 23 9.42 7.48 34.14
C ARG A 23 10.93 7.37 34.42
N SER A 24 11.58 6.42 33.78
CA SER A 24 13.00 6.11 33.90
C SER A 24 13.81 7.18 33.19
N ALA A 25 14.63 7.89 33.97
CA ALA A 25 15.52 8.91 33.45
C ALA A 25 16.51 8.34 32.42
N ALA A 26 16.99 7.11 32.61
CA ALA A 26 17.90 6.44 31.69
C ALA A 26 17.25 6.15 30.34
N VAL A 27 16.06 5.53 30.34
CA VAL A 27 15.29 5.25 29.12
C VAL A 27 14.97 6.56 28.40
N ARG A 28 14.44 7.55 29.15
CA ARG A 28 14.12 8.87 28.60
C ARG A 28 15.34 9.55 27.99
N GLN A 29 16.49 9.53 28.66
CA GLN A 29 17.72 10.11 28.13
C GLN A 29 18.13 9.44 26.81
N GLN A 30 18.12 8.11 26.76
CA GLN A 30 18.50 7.36 25.58
C GLN A 30 17.53 7.57 24.40
N VAL A 31 16.21 7.53 24.63
CA VAL A 31 15.18 7.80 23.60
C VAL A 31 15.42 9.13 22.87
N PHE A 32 15.86 10.15 23.60
CA PHE A 32 16.12 11.47 23.03
C PHE A 32 17.59 11.70 22.64
N THR A 33 18.44 10.66 22.63
CA THR A 33 19.84 10.78 22.21
C THR A 33 20.01 10.21 20.81
N HIS A 34 20.19 11.09 19.82
CA HIS A 34 20.51 10.67 18.47
C HIS A 34 22.01 10.35 18.35
N ARG A 35 22.38 9.38 17.50
CA ARG A 35 23.76 8.92 17.27
C ARG A 35 24.79 10.02 17.00
N SER A 36 24.36 11.14 16.39
CA SER A 36 25.27 12.27 16.14
C SER A 36 25.79 12.92 17.42
N PHE A 37 25.06 12.82 18.54
CA PHE A 37 25.45 13.44 19.80
C PHE A 37 26.85 13.02 20.28
N TYR A 38 27.24 11.76 20.04
CA TYR A 38 28.59 11.25 20.28
C TYR A 38 29.35 10.86 19.00
N ALA A 39 28.89 11.33 17.83
CA ALA A 39 29.47 10.99 16.52
C ALA A 39 29.66 9.48 16.31
N ARG A 40 28.63 8.69 16.65
CA ARG A 40 28.71 7.22 16.59
C ARG A 40 28.92 6.72 15.16
N PRO A 41 29.84 5.76 14.94
CA PRO A 41 30.13 5.22 13.62
C PRO A 41 29.01 4.29 13.15
N THR A 42 28.65 4.37 11.86
CA THR A 42 27.57 3.55 11.27
C THR A 42 28.03 2.23 10.66
N HIS A 43 29.33 1.98 10.61
CA HIS A 43 29.92 0.80 9.96
C HIS A 43 30.37 -0.27 10.96
N VAL A 44 30.19 -0.02 12.25
CA VAL A 44 30.54 -0.96 13.30
C VAL A 44 29.41 -1.99 13.42
N PHE A 45 29.76 -3.27 13.48
CA PHE A 45 28.79 -4.36 13.58
C PHE A 45 28.15 -4.47 14.98
N GLU A 46 28.97 -4.34 16.03
CA GLU A 46 28.55 -4.46 17.43
C GLU A 46 29.18 -3.39 18.30
N ASP A 47 28.40 -2.89 19.26
CA ASP A 47 28.87 -1.93 20.26
C ASP A 47 29.91 -2.56 21.19
N HIS A 48 30.97 -1.82 21.48
CA HIS A 48 31.89 -2.25 22.51
C HIS A 48 31.18 -2.28 23.88
N PRO A 49 31.41 -3.28 24.76
CA PRO A 49 30.72 -3.38 26.05
C PRO A 49 30.90 -2.17 26.99
N SER A 50 31.96 -1.39 26.77
CA SER A 50 32.23 -0.16 27.53
C SER A 50 31.62 1.10 26.89
N ASP A 51 30.82 0.98 25.83
CA ASP A 51 30.17 2.13 25.23
C ASP A 51 29.08 2.65 26.17
N LEU A 52 29.34 3.86 26.69
CA LEU A 52 28.50 4.53 27.67
C LEU A 52 27.23 5.14 27.05
N SER A 53 27.13 5.19 25.72
CA SER A 53 26.06 5.90 25.03
C SER A 53 25.37 5.03 23.99
N PRO A 54 24.38 4.22 24.40
CA PRO A 54 23.42 3.74 23.44
C PRO A 54 22.61 4.96 22.98
N ASP A 55 22.59 5.22 21.68
CA ASP A 55 21.66 6.15 21.06
C ASP A 55 20.25 5.55 21.01
N ASN A 56 19.35 6.24 20.34
CA ASN A 56 17.95 5.88 20.22
C ASN A 56 17.67 4.80 19.17
N GLU A 57 18.63 4.36 18.35
CA GLU A 57 18.36 3.46 17.21
C GLU A 57 17.77 2.11 17.64
N LYS A 58 18.20 1.56 18.80
CA LYS A 58 17.61 0.31 19.34
C LYS A 58 16.14 0.49 19.75
N TYR A 59 15.80 1.65 20.32
CA TYR A 59 14.41 1.94 20.66
C TYR A 59 13.58 2.29 19.42
N GLU A 60 14.16 2.97 18.44
CA GLU A 60 13.52 3.26 17.15
C GLU A 60 13.12 1.95 16.47
N HIS A 61 14.07 1.02 16.32
CA HIS A 61 13.84 -0.29 15.70
C HIS A 61 12.72 -1.07 16.41
N LEU A 62 12.77 -1.12 17.75
CA LEU A 62 11.73 -1.77 18.55
C LEU A 62 10.38 -1.05 18.41
N GLY A 63 10.41 0.28 18.41
CA GLY A 63 9.24 1.14 18.31
C GLY A 63 8.50 1.01 17.00
N ASP A 64 9.20 0.95 15.86
CA ASP A 64 8.61 0.68 14.54
C ASP A 64 7.89 -0.67 14.53
N THR A 65 8.52 -1.71 15.07
CA THR A 65 7.92 -3.05 15.17
C THR A 65 6.64 -3.03 16.02
N VAL A 66 6.68 -2.39 17.18
CA VAL A 66 5.54 -2.26 18.09
C VAL A 66 4.42 -1.44 17.45
N LEU A 67 4.75 -0.31 16.81
CA LEU A 67 3.80 0.53 16.10
C LEU A 67 3.13 -0.26 14.97
N GLY A 68 3.90 -0.96 14.13
CA GLY A 68 3.40 -1.79 13.05
C GLY A 68 2.42 -2.86 13.51
N LEU A 69 2.72 -3.53 14.62
CA LEU A 69 1.83 -4.51 15.26
C LEU A 69 0.51 -3.86 15.70
N VAL A 70 0.59 -2.78 16.49
CA VAL A 70 -0.60 -2.12 17.06
C VAL A 70 -1.48 -1.54 15.95
N ILE A 71 -0.90 -0.88 14.95
CA ILE A 71 -1.67 -0.30 13.83
C ILE A 71 -2.31 -1.40 12.99
N THR A 72 -1.63 -2.52 12.77
CA THR A 72 -2.23 -3.65 12.03
C THR A 72 -3.42 -4.23 12.81
N SER A 73 -3.30 -4.40 14.14
CA SER A 73 -4.43 -4.81 14.99
C SER A 73 -5.58 -3.80 14.93
N LEU A 74 -5.29 -2.50 15.05
CA LEU A 74 -6.28 -1.43 14.99
C LEU A 74 -7.09 -1.46 13.68
N LEU A 75 -6.42 -1.68 12.54
CA LEU A 75 -7.10 -1.76 11.25
C LEU A 75 -8.02 -2.99 11.13
N ILE A 76 -7.61 -4.13 11.68
CA ILE A 76 -8.44 -5.36 11.74
C ILE A 76 -9.68 -5.10 12.59
N ASP A 77 -9.50 -4.47 13.76
CA ASP A 77 -10.58 -4.20 14.71
C ASP A 77 -11.58 -3.17 14.16
N MET A 78 -11.09 -2.09 13.54
CA MET A 78 -11.94 -1.02 12.98
C MET A 78 -12.63 -1.42 11.66
N PHE A 79 -11.97 -2.25 10.85
CA PHE A 79 -12.42 -2.58 9.49
C PHE A 79 -12.32 -4.10 9.21
N PRO A 80 -13.13 -4.96 9.86
CA PRO A 80 -12.98 -6.42 9.78
C PRO A 80 -13.18 -7.01 8.36
N GLY A 81 -13.89 -6.30 7.48
CA GLY A 81 -14.05 -6.68 6.07
C GLY A 81 -12.93 -6.20 5.14
N LEU A 82 -11.89 -5.52 5.67
CA LEU A 82 -10.81 -4.96 4.88
C LEU A 82 -9.85 -6.05 4.41
N ARG A 83 -9.65 -6.13 3.09
CA ARG A 83 -8.65 -7.04 2.51
C ARG A 83 -7.22 -6.56 2.78
N VAL A 84 -6.29 -7.50 2.80
CA VAL A 84 -4.86 -7.25 3.09
C VAL A 84 -4.27 -6.16 2.19
N GLY A 85 -4.49 -6.20 0.87
CA GLY A 85 -3.91 -5.21 -0.06
C GLY A 85 -4.24 -3.75 0.31
N PRO A 86 -5.53 -3.37 0.36
CA PRO A 86 -5.95 -2.07 0.87
C PRO A 86 -5.47 -1.78 2.29
N SER A 87 -5.47 -2.78 3.19
CA SER A 87 -4.97 -2.63 4.56
C SER A 87 -3.49 -2.23 4.61
N THR A 88 -2.63 -2.85 3.79
CA THR A 88 -1.21 -2.50 3.70
C THR A 88 -1.03 -1.09 3.15
N LYS A 89 -1.82 -0.68 2.15
CA LYS A 89 -1.79 0.69 1.62
C LYS A 89 -2.19 1.72 2.69
N ILE A 90 -3.24 1.43 3.45
CA ILE A 90 -3.71 2.28 4.56
C ILE A 90 -2.63 2.38 5.64
N ARG A 91 -2.08 1.25 6.09
CA ARG A 91 -1.00 1.22 7.07
C ARG A 91 0.18 2.08 6.63
N ALA A 92 0.65 1.92 5.39
CA ALA A 92 1.77 2.69 4.85
C ALA A 92 1.53 4.21 4.83
N MET A 93 0.29 4.66 4.62
CA MET A 93 -0.04 6.09 4.71
C MET A 93 0.02 6.60 6.15
N ILE A 94 -0.34 5.76 7.13
CA ILE A 94 -0.46 6.16 8.55
C ILE A 94 0.90 6.15 9.26
N VAL A 95 1.71 5.11 9.02
CA VAL A 95 3.02 4.94 9.70
C VAL A 95 4.18 5.46 8.85
N GLY A 96 3.92 6.16 7.75
CA GLY A 96 4.98 6.75 6.93
C GLY A 96 5.62 7.96 7.62
N ASN A 97 6.92 8.17 7.38
CA ASN A 97 7.71 9.26 8.00
C ASN A 97 7.04 10.64 7.94
N PRO A 98 6.36 11.08 6.86
CA PRO A 98 5.67 12.37 6.85
C PRO A 98 4.62 12.51 7.96
N THR A 99 3.83 11.46 8.20
CA THR A 99 2.79 11.44 9.22
C THR A 99 3.39 11.35 10.62
N LEU A 100 4.35 10.46 10.83
CA LEU A 100 5.02 10.32 12.13
C LEU A 100 5.79 11.59 12.52
N ALA A 101 6.44 12.25 11.57
CA ALA A 101 7.13 13.52 11.80
C ALA A 101 6.15 14.65 12.20
N GLU A 102 4.97 14.71 11.59
CA GLU A 102 3.94 15.67 11.97
C GLU A 102 3.46 15.44 13.41
N ILE A 103 3.17 14.18 13.76
CA ILE A 103 2.77 13.79 15.12
C ILE A 103 3.86 14.13 16.13
N SER A 104 5.12 13.79 15.81
CA SER A 104 6.30 14.07 16.63
C SER A 104 6.43 15.57 16.96
N VAL A 105 6.22 16.43 15.97
CA VAL A 105 6.25 17.88 16.14
C VAL A 105 5.09 18.38 17.01
N LYS A 106 3.88 17.81 16.88
CA LYS A 106 2.74 18.15 17.75
C LYS A 106 3.04 17.87 19.22
N TYR A 107 3.77 16.79 19.50
CA TYR A 107 4.26 16.46 20.84
C TYR A 107 5.55 17.16 21.26
N ARG A 108 6.14 17.98 20.38
CA ARG A 108 7.43 18.66 20.60
C ARG A 108 8.58 17.71 20.97
N LEU A 109 8.54 16.47 20.47
CA LEU A 109 9.61 15.50 20.67
C LEU A 109 10.97 15.96 20.08
N PRO A 110 11.01 16.60 18.89
CA PRO A 110 12.28 17.04 18.30
C PRO A 110 13.03 18.08 19.14
N ASP A 111 12.30 18.89 19.93
CA ASP A 111 12.90 19.90 20.81
C ASP A 111 13.70 19.26 21.95
N ARG A 112 13.35 18.02 22.31
CA ARG A 112 13.99 17.25 23.37
C ARG A 112 15.23 16.50 22.90
N LEU A 113 15.48 16.42 21.58
CA LEU A 113 16.61 15.70 21.01
C LEU A 113 17.96 16.31 21.43
N ARG A 114 18.83 15.42 21.93
CA ARG A 114 20.26 15.62 22.14
C ARG A 114 20.98 15.27 20.85
N LEU A 115 21.63 16.27 20.27
CA LEU A 115 22.26 16.23 18.96
C LEU A 115 23.62 16.92 19.02
N HIS A 116 24.52 16.59 18.10
CA HIS A 116 25.74 17.39 17.94
C HIS A 116 25.38 18.85 17.63
N PRO A 117 25.95 19.85 18.33
CA PRO A 117 25.57 21.26 18.16
C PRO A 117 25.62 21.73 16.70
N ALA A 118 26.65 21.34 15.96
CA ALA A 118 26.82 21.72 14.55
C ALA A 118 25.75 21.16 13.61
N GLN A 119 25.07 20.07 13.97
CA GLN A 119 24.06 19.41 13.14
C GLN A 119 22.63 19.62 13.68
N ALA A 120 22.48 20.26 14.84
CA ALA A 120 21.24 20.28 15.59
C ALA A 120 20.08 20.92 14.80
N ILE A 121 20.33 22.02 14.09
CA ILE A 121 19.32 22.72 13.29
C ILE A 121 18.81 21.82 12.16
N THR A 122 19.71 21.26 11.36
CA THR A 122 19.38 20.42 10.20
C THR A 122 18.70 19.12 10.64
N LEU A 123 19.22 18.45 11.66
CA LEU A 123 18.67 17.18 12.12
C LEU A 123 17.30 17.36 12.79
N ARG A 124 17.08 18.41 13.60
CA ARG A 124 15.74 18.70 14.14
C ARG A 124 14.73 19.06 13.06
N ALA A 125 15.17 19.55 11.90
CA ALA A 125 14.33 19.85 10.75
C ALA A 125 14.00 18.61 9.90
N SER A 126 14.80 17.54 10.01
CA SER A 126 14.66 16.35 9.16
C SER A 126 13.39 15.57 9.45
N THR A 127 12.61 15.27 8.40
CA THR A 127 11.41 14.43 8.49
C THR A 127 11.73 13.03 8.99
N SER A 128 12.86 12.44 8.59
CA SER A 128 13.24 11.10 9.09
C SER A 128 13.49 11.16 10.59
N ILE A 129 14.41 12.03 11.05
CA ILE A 129 14.78 12.13 12.47
C ILE A 129 13.57 12.43 13.38
N ARG A 130 12.61 13.22 12.88
CA ARG A 130 11.35 13.48 13.59
C ARG A 130 10.46 12.23 13.70
N ALA A 131 10.40 11.40 12.66
CA ALA A 131 9.72 10.11 12.71
C ALA A 131 10.47 9.14 13.63
N ASP A 132 11.79 9.03 13.46
CA ASP A 132 12.67 8.13 14.22
C ASP A 132 12.56 8.40 15.74
N VAL A 133 12.53 9.67 16.18
CA VAL A 133 12.34 9.99 17.61
C VAL A 133 10.95 9.62 18.14
N PHE A 134 9.91 9.63 17.30
CA PHE A 134 8.58 9.20 17.69
C PHE A 134 8.52 7.67 17.86
N GLU A 135 9.15 6.92 16.96
CA GLU A 135 9.32 5.47 17.07
C GLU A 135 10.17 5.11 18.29
N ALA A 136 11.31 5.78 18.47
CA ALA A 136 12.14 5.59 19.66
C ALA A 136 11.37 5.86 20.96
N PHE A 137 10.50 6.87 20.97
CA PHE A 137 9.64 7.13 22.12
C PHE A 137 8.66 5.98 22.38
N ILE A 138 8.05 5.40 21.35
CA ILE A 138 7.21 4.20 21.45
C ILE A 138 8.02 3.03 22.03
N GLY A 139 9.23 2.78 21.51
CA GLY A 139 10.10 1.71 21.98
C GLY A 139 10.50 1.88 23.45
N GLY A 140 10.84 3.09 23.87
CA GLY A 140 11.14 3.39 25.28
C GLY A 140 9.94 3.19 26.20
N LEU A 141 8.75 3.63 25.77
CA LEU A 141 7.50 3.43 26.52
C LEU A 141 7.15 1.93 26.63
N TYR A 142 7.35 1.16 25.56
CA TYR A 142 7.13 -0.28 25.54
C TYR A 142 8.06 -1.01 26.53
N ILE A 143 9.35 -0.68 26.52
CA ILE A 143 10.33 -1.31 27.42
C ILE A 143 10.00 -1.04 28.89
N GLU A 144 9.51 0.15 29.20
CA GLU A 144 9.19 0.52 30.58
C GLU A 144 7.82 0.01 31.06
N GLN A 145 6.79 0.09 30.21
CA GLN A 145 5.39 -0.05 30.63
C GLN A 145 4.61 -1.14 29.90
N GLY A 146 5.24 -1.82 28.93
CA GLY A 146 4.66 -2.95 28.21
C GLY A 146 3.65 -2.57 27.12
N LEU A 147 3.21 -3.59 26.38
CA LEU A 147 2.38 -3.42 25.18
C LEU A 147 1.03 -2.77 25.46
N GLU A 148 0.36 -3.10 26.57
CA GLU A 148 -1.01 -2.63 26.82
C GLU A 148 -1.11 -1.11 27.00
N VAL A 149 -0.12 -0.51 27.66
CA VAL A 149 -0.06 0.95 27.83
C VAL A 149 0.17 1.63 26.48
N VAL A 150 1.12 1.10 25.70
CA VAL A 150 1.43 1.59 24.36
C VAL A 150 0.22 1.46 23.43
N LYS A 151 -0.42 0.29 23.41
CA LYS A 151 -1.60 -0.01 22.59
C LYS A 151 -2.74 0.95 22.87
N ARG A 152 -3.03 1.23 24.15
CA ARG A 152 -4.09 2.16 24.54
C ARG A 152 -3.86 3.57 23.99
N TRP A 153 -2.64 4.09 24.15
CA TRP A 153 -2.28 5.42 23.66
C TRP A 153 -2.25 5.49 22.13
N ILE A 154 -1.60 4.52 21.46
CA ILE A 154 -1.53 4.46 19.99
C ILE A 154 -2.92 4.31 19.38
N ASN A 155 -3.80 3.46 19.92
CA ASN A 155 -5.16 3.32 19.39
C ASN A 155 -5.94 4.63 19.44
N ALA A 156 -5.88 5.35 20.57
CA ALA A 156 -6.52 6.66 20.71
C ALA A 156 -5.95 7.69 19.72
N LEU A 157 -4.62 7.70 19.54
CA LEU A 157 -3.93 8.62 18.65
C LEU A 157 -4.21 8.34 17.17
N PHE A 158 -4.19 7.06 16.77
CA PHE A 158 -4.19 6.66 15.36
C PHE A 158 -5.55 6.28 14.81
N ALA A 159 -6.60 6.08 15.63
CA ALA A 159 -7.94 5.80 15.11
C ALA A 159 -8.46 6.91 14.14
N PRO A 160 -8.29 8.21 14.42
CA PRO A 160 -8.65 9.27 13.47
C PRO A 160 -7.83 9.24 12.18
N TYR A 161 -6.53 8.93 12.27
CA TYR A 161 -5.66 8.76 11.10
C TYR A 161 -6.09 7.55 10.26
N ALA A 162 -6.44 6.44 10.90
CA ALA A 162 -6.93 5.23 10.25
C ALA A 162 -8.21 5.48 9.47
N LEU A 163 -9.15 6.22 10.05
CA LEU A 163 -10.39 6.61 9.37
C LEU A 163 -10.14 7.53 8.18
N ALA A 164 -9.27 8.54 8.33
CA ALA A 164 -8.90 9.44 7.24
C ALA A 164 -8.24 8.67 6.07
N ALA A 165 -7.27 7.80 6.38
CA ALA A 165 -6.58 6.97 5.40
C ALA A 165 -7.52 5.96 4.72
N TYR A 166 -8.43 5.34 5.48
CA TYR A 166 -9.45 4.43 4.95
C TYR A 166 -10.39 5.13 3.97
N ASN A 167 -10.85 6.35 4.26
CA ASN A 167 -11.69 7.14 3.34
C ASN A 167 -10.96 7.47 2.03
N ILE A 168 -9.66 7.75 2.08
CA ILE A 168 -8.84 7.97 0.87
C ILE A 168 -8.78 6.67 0.06
N ALA A 169 -8.45 5.55 0.70
CA ALA A 169 -8.38 4.26 0.02
C ALA A 169 -9.73 3.86 -0.60
N ARG A 170 -10.86 4.09 0.09
CA ARG A 170 -12.20 3.85 -0.46
C ARG A 170 -12.46 4.65 -1.73
N ARG A 171 -12.13 5.95 -1.72
CA ARG A 171 -12.29 6.83 -2.88
C ARG A 171 -11.45 6.34 -4.07
N ASP A 172 -10.21 5.93 -3.83
CA ASP A 172 -9.33 5.37 -4.86
C ASP A 172 -9.90 4.08 -5.48
N HIS A 173 -10.74 3.36 -4.73
CA HIS A 173 -11.47 2.18 -5.19
C HIS A 173 -12.87 2.47 -5.72
N GLY A 174 -13.28 3.74 -5.86
CA GLY A 174 -14.59 4.13 -6.39
C GLY A 174 -15.77 3.83 -5.47
N LEU A 175 -15.53 3.61 -4.17
CA LEU A 175 -16.58 3.32 -3.19
C LEU A 175 -17.22 4.62 -2.65
N PRO A 176 -18.53 4.60 -2.31
CA PRO A 176 -19.20 5.76 -1.74
C PRO A 176 -18.63 6.12 -0.35
N PRO A 177 -18.78 7.39 0.08
CA PRO A 177 -18.38 7.83 1.40
C PRO A 177 -19.11 7.03 2.49
N LEU A 178 -18.48 6.88 3.65
CA LEU A 178 -19.11 6.19 4.77
C LEU A 178 -20.33 6.98 5.27
N PRO A 179 -21.40 6.28 5.68
CA PRO A 179 -22.55 6.95 6.27
C PRO A 179 -22.15 7.61 7.60
N PRO A 180 -22.74 8.77 7.96
CA PRO A 180 -22.39 9.50 9.19
C PRO A 180 -22.54 8.68 10.49
N SER A 181 -23.47 7.72 10.51
CA SER A 181 -23.68 6.78 11.62
C SER A 181 -22.46 5.90 11.87
N PHE A 182 -21.76 5.49 10.82
CA PHE A 182 -20.54 4.68 10.90
C PHE A 182 -19.37 5.49 11.47
N HIS A 183 -19.27 6.76 11.08
CA HIS A 183 -18.29 7.70 11.63
C HIS A 183 -18.48 7.89 13.14
N ARG A 184 -19.74 8.09 13.57
CA ARG A 184 -20.08 8.25 14.99
C ARG A 184 -19.80 6.98 15.80
N ALA A 185 -20.09 5.80 15.24
CA ALA A 185 -19.82 4.52 15.91
C ALA A 185 -18.33 4.22 16.10
N LEU A 186 -17.48 4.58 15.12
CA LEU A 186 -16.03 4.43 15.22
C LEU A 186 -15.40 5.44 16.20
N CYS A 187 -15.86 6.70 16.18
CA CYS A 187 -15.34 7.74 17.07
C CYS A 187 -15.74 7.55 18.54
N ALA A 188 -16.90 6.94 18.82
CA ALA A 188 -17.42 6.78 20.18
C ALA A 188 -16.71 5.67 20.99
N ASN A 189 -16.06 4.71 20.34
CA ASN A 189 -15.36 3.59 21.00
C ASN A 189 -14.07 3.20 20.26
N PRO A 190 -13.00 4.01 20.33
CA PRO A 190 -11.72 3.72 19.68
C PRO A 190 -10.92 2.58 20.35
N GLY A 191 -11.37 2.04 21.50
CA GLY A 191 -10.62 1.09 22.34
C GLY A 191 -11.41 -0.08 22.91
N LEU A 192 -12.64 -0.33 22.46
CA LEU A 192 -13.44 -1.49 22.83
C LEU A 192 -13.95 -2.15 21.54
N PRO A 193 -14.00 -3.50 21.45
CA PRO A 193 -14.66 -4.17 20.34
C PRO A 193 -16.09 -3.64 20.28
N SER A 194 -16.37 -2.82 19.27
CA SER A 194 -17.64 -2.12 19.16
C SER A 194 -18.75 -3.15 19.21
N ALA A 195 -19.64 -3.03 20.20
CA ALA A 195 -20.83 -3.86 20.33
C ALA A 195 -21.70 -3.81 19.05
N ALA A 196 -21.54 -2.78 18.20
CA ALA A 196 -22.17 -2.69 16.89
C ALA A 196 -21.60 -3.68 15.85
N PHE A 197 -20.37 -4.16 16.05
CA PHE A 197 -19.77 -5.29 15.32
C PHE A 197 -19.74 -6.59 16.15
N ALA A 198 -19.98 -6.54 17.46
CA ALA A 198 -20.06 -7.73 18.31
C ALA A 198 -21.22 -8.66 17.93
N VAL A 199 -22.26 -8.16 17.25
CA VAL A 199 -23.29 -9.04 16.65
C VAL A 199 -22.69 -9.91 15.53
N ALA A 200 -21.65 -9.45 14.82
CA ALA A 200 -20.91 -10.26 13.84
C ALA A 200 -19.79 -11.09 14.48
N ALA A 201 -19.06 -10.56 15.47
CA ALA A 201 -17.97 -11.28 16.15
C ALA A 201 -18.50 -12.39 17.08
N ALA A 202 -19.63 -12.20 17.77
CA ALA A 202 -20.29 -13.25 18.55
C ALA A 202 -20.99 -14.29 17.66
N ALA A 203 -21.35 -13.94 16.42
CA ALA A 203 -21.73 -14.90 15.38
C ALA A 203 -20.52 -15.59 14.73
N THR A 204 -19.30 -15.15 15.06
CA THR A 204 -18.04 -15.77 14.64
C THR A 204 -17.46 -16.58 15.81
N THR A 205 -18.19 -17.60 16.28
CA THR A 205 -17.52 -18.90 16.39
C THR A 205 -16.89 -19.10 15.02
N ARG A 206 -15.58 -18.85 14.92
CA ARG A 206 -14.79 -18.85 13.68
C ARG A 206 -15.30 -20.03 12.85
N ALA A 207 -16.12 -19.75 11.84
CA ALA A 207 -16.69 -20.81 11.04
C ALA A 207 -15.48 -21.62 10.54
N PRO A 208 -15.48 -22.95 10.71
CA PRO A 208 -14.38 -23.76 10.24
C PRO A 208 -14.09 -23.37 8.79
N HIS A 209 -12.81 -23.34 8.43
CA HIS A 209 -12.43 -23.11 7.05
C HIS A 209 -13.26 -24.05 6.18
N PRO A 210 -13.89 -23.57 5.08
CA PRO A 210 -14.70 -24.45 4.24
C PRO A 210 -13.87 -25.65 3.81
N GLU A 211 -14.39 -26.86 4.05
CA GLU A 211 -13.76 -28.11 3.64
C GLU A 211 -13.58 -28.12 2.11
N PRO A 212 -12.51 -28.75 1.57
CA PRO A 212 -12.17 -28.69 0.14
C PRO A 212 -13.34 -29.07 -0.79
N ASP A 213 -14.18 -30.02 -0.36
CA ASP A 213 -15.30 -30.54 -1.13
C ASP A 213 -16.42 -29.49 -1.36
N GLN A 214 -16.52 -28.47 -0.50
CA GLN A 214 -17.53 -27.41 -0.63
C GLN A 214 -17.15 -26.35 -1.69
N LEU A 215 -15.90 -26.33 -2.16
CA LEU A 215 -15.37 -25.34 -3.11
C LEU A 215 -15.34 -25.83 -4.57
N MET A 216 -15.59 -27.12 -4.81
CA MET A 216 -15.47 -27.75 -6.13
C MET A 216 -16.45 -27.21 -7.19
N ASN A 217 -17.48 -26.46 -6.78
CA ASN A 217 -18.50 -25.91 -7.67
C ASN A 217 -18.47 -24.37 -7.84
N MET A 218 -17.39 -23.69 -7.44
CA MET A 218 -17.27 -22.23 -7.60
C MET A 218 -16.21 -21.88 -8.65
N PRO A 219 -16.54 -21.19 -9.76
CA PRO A 219 -15.56 -20.73 -10.75
C PRO A 219 -14.77 -19.54 -10.17
N THR A 220 -13.76 -19.83 -9.34
CA THR A 220 -13.06 -18.81 -8.54
C THR A 220 -11.72 -18.39 -9.13
N ILE A 221 -11.20 -19.15 -10.10
CA ILE A 221 -10.00 -18.78 -10.85
C ILE A 221 -10.45 -18.19 -12.19
N GLY A 222 -10.19 -16.90 -12.42
CA GLY A 222 -10.48 -16.29 -13.71
C GLY A 222 -9.84 -17.11 -14.84
N HIS A 223 -10.57 -17.32 -15.95
CA HIS A 223 -10.17 -18.21 -17.05
C HIS A 223 -8.69 -18.09 -17.44
N LEU A 224 -8.15 -16.88 -17.50
CA LEU A 224 -6.73 -16.66 -17.81
C LEU A 224 -5.76 -17.31 -16.83
N ALA A 225 -6.05 -17.25 -15.53
CA ALA A 225 -5.19 -17.84 -14.51
C ALA A 225 -5.27 -19.37 -14.54
N LEU A 226 -6.45 -19.95 -14.76
CA LEU A 226 -6.63 -21.40 -14.85
C LEU A 226 -5.95 -21.96 -16.11
N PHE A 227 -6.10 -21.26 -17.23
CA PHE A 227 -5.45 -21.60 -18.50
C PHE A 227 -3.92 -21.55 -18.39
N ASN A 228 -3.37 -20.47 -17.85
CA ASN A 228 -1.92 -20.35 -17.64
C ASN A 228 -1.38 -21.41 -16.66
N GLN A 229 -2.11 -21.71 -15.59
CA GLN A 229 -1.71 -22.75 -14.64
C GLN A 229 -1.68 -24.14 -15.29
N HIS A 230 -2.67 -24.46 -16.13
CA HIS A 230 -2.70 -25.72 -16.86
C HIS A 230 -1.50 -25.84 -17.81
N LEU A 231 -1.21 -24.80 -18.58
CA LEU A 231 -0.13 -24.81 -19.59
C LEU A 231 1.26 -24.83 -18.98
N GLN A 232 1.43 -24.23 -17.79
CA GLN A 232 2.66 -24.34 -17.00
C GLN A 232 2.90 -25.78 -16.52
N LYS A 233 1.85 -26.48 -16.06
CA LYS A 233 1.96 -27.89 -15.64
C LYS A 233 2.34 -28.81 -16.80
N THR A 234 1.83 -28.53 -18.00
CA THR A 234 2.10 -29.32 -19.20
C THR A 234 3.34 -28.84 -19.96
N ASN A 235 4.13 -27.90 -19.39
CA ASN A 235 5.32 -27.30 -19.98
C ASN A 235 5.12 -26.85 -21.44
N THR A 236 3.97 -26.27 -21.73
CA THR A 236 3.54 -25.97 -23.10
C THR A 236 3.83 -24.52 -23.45
N LYS A 237 4.38 -24.26 -24.63
CA LYS A 237 4.72 -22.90 -25.06
C LYS A 237 3.44 -22.16 -25.46
N VAL A 238 3.25 -20.95 -24.92
CA VAL A 238 2.05 -20.13 -25.16
C VAL A 238 2.44 -18.78 -25.75
N GLU A 239 1.74 -18.38 -26.80
CA GLU A 239 1.93 -17.09 -27.48
C GLU A 239 0.58 -16.36 -27.59
N TRP A 240 0.58 -15.04 -27.35
CA TRP A 240 -0.61 -14.20 -27.41
C TRP A 240 -0.43 -13.16 -28.50
N ILE A 241 -1.26 -13.23 -29.55
CA ILE A 241 -1.22 -12.33 -30.70
C ILE A 241 -2.40 -11.37 -30.60
N TYR A 242 -2.13 -10.07 -30.75
CA TYR A 242 -3.15 -9.02 -30.77
C TYR A 242 -3.42 -8.56 -32.19
N SER A 243 -4.69 -8.35 -32.52
CA SER A 243 -5.10 -7.80 -33.82
C SER A 243 -6.04 -6.59 -33.62
N ASP A 244 -6.09 -5.74 -34.65
CA ASP A 244 -6.97 -4.56 -34.68
C ASP A 244 -8.34 -4.87 -35.34
N SER A 245 -8.54 -6.09 -35.86
CA SER A 245 -9.78 -6.58 -36.51
C SER A 245 -10.07 -8.07 -36.22
N GLU A 246 -11.34 -8.50 -36.40
CA GLU A 246 -11.83 -9.87 -36.16
C GLU A 246 -11.39 -10.90 -37.23
N ASP A 247 -11.04 -10.46 -38.45
CA ASP A 247 -11.09 -11.30 -39.66
C ASP A 247 -9.75 -11.55 -40.40
N GLU A 248 -8.58 -11.42 -39.76
CA GLU A 248 -7.34 -11.92 -40.39
C GLU A 248 -7.19 -13.45 -40.21
N ASP A 249 -8.07 -14.22 -40.84
CA ASP A 249 -7.79 -15.60 -41.25
C ASP A 249 -7.23 -15.55 -42.68
N GLY A 250 -5.92 -15.35 -42.80
CA GLY A 250 -5.17 -15.43 -44.05
C GLY A 250 -4.01 -16.39 -43.89
N ASP A 251 -3.95 -17.37 -44.79
CA ASP A 251 -2.91 -18.37 -44.98
C ASP A 251 -1.48 -17.89 -44.71
N VAL A 252 -0.67 -18.82 -44.21
CA VAL A 252 0.79 -18.69 -44.12
C VAL A 252 1.33 -18.37 -45.52
N ASN A 253 1.76 -17.12 -45.75
CA ASN A 253 2.71 -16.85 -46.82
C ASN A 253 4.06 -16.44 -46.21
N MET A 254 5.03 -17.35 -46.33
CA MET A 254 6.44 -17.04 -46.14
C MET A 254 6.87 -16.02 -47.20
N GLU A 255 6.89 -14.73 -46.85
CA GLU A 255 7.83 -13.80 -47.46
C GLU A 255 8.51 -12.99 -46.36
N ALA A 256 9.77 -13.35 -46.14
CA ALA A 256 10.70 -12.56 -45.36
C ALA A 256 10.82 -11.16 -45.96
N LYS A 257 10.55 -10.11 -45.17
CA LYS A 257 11.13 -8.78 -45.37
C LYS A 257 11.77 -8.25 -44.09
N PRO A 258 12.89 -7.54 -44.22
CA PRO A 258 14.01 -7.70 -43.32
C PRO A 258 13.87 -6.87 -42.05
N ALA A 259 14.54 -7.37 -41.02
CA ALA A 259 14.87 -6.65 -39.81
C ALA A 259 15.55 -5.31 -40.13
N SER A 260 14.95 -4.21 -39.70
CA SER A 260 15.69 -3.00 -39.35
C SER A 260 15.84 -2.96 -37.82
N GLY A 261 16.88 -3.63 -37.36
CA GLY A 261 17.33 -3.51 -35.97
C GLY A 261 17.92 -2.13 -35.69
N LYS A 262 17.67 -1.65 -34.48
CA LYS A 262 18.56 -0.88 -33.59
C LYS A 262 17.68 -0.50 -32.39
N GLY A 263 17.82 -1.09 -31.22
CA GLY A 263 19.05 -1.25 -30.46
C GLY A 263 19.02 -0.22 -29.35
N ASP A 264 18.61 -0.63 -28.15
CA ASP A 264 18.76 0.18 -26.95
C ASP A 264 20.25 0.44 -26.71
N LYS A 265 20.64 1.71 -26.53
CA LYS A 265 21.27 2.20 -25.29
C LYS A 265 21.72 3.67 -25.36
N GLU A 266 21.32 4.37 -24.29
CA GLU A 266 22.08 5.35 -23.51
C GLU A 266 22.42 6.75 -24.05
N SER A 267 21.82 7.73 -23.33
CA SER A 267 22.50 8.80 -22.60
C SER A 267 22.54 10.22 -23.20
N LYS A 268 22.08 11.14 -22.33
CA LYS A 268 22.52 12.52 -22.10
C LYS A 268 22.04 13.64 -23.05
N ALA A 269 21.17 14.45 -22.46
CA ALA A 269 21.33 15.89 -22.20
C ALA A 269 21.32 16.90 -23.37
N ASN A 270 20.30 17.78 -23.24
CA ASN A 270 20.39 19.24 -23.23
C ASN A 270 19.90 20.03 -24.47
N ALA A 271 19.29 21.18 -24.12
CA ALA A 271 19.02 22.39 -24.91
C ALA A 271 17.76 22.48 -25.82
N LYS A 272 16.76 23.19 -25.27
CA LYS A 272 16.24 24.52 -25.69
C LYS A 272 15.68 24.74 -27.12
N GLY A 273 14.47 25.30 -27.17
CA GLY A 273 13.81 25.95 -28.33
C GLY A 273 12.40 25.38 -28.54
N ASP A 274 11.36 25.84 -27.88
CA ASP A 274 10.63 27.10 -28.14
C ASP A 274 10.30 27.29 -29.63
N THR A 275 9.11 26.85 -30.05
CA THR A 275 8.32 27.53 -31.07
C THR A 275 6.83 27.34 -30.79
N ASP A 276 6.23 28.49 -30.50
CA ASP A 276 4.83 28.83 -30.40
C ASP A 276 4.04 28.44 -31.66
N VAL A 277 2.89 27.77 -31.51
CA VAL A 277 1.90 27.63 -32.58
C VAL A 277 0.57 28.20 -32.09
N GLN A 278 0.31 29.37 -32.64
CA GLN A 278 -0.80 30.29 -32.41
C GLN A 278 -2.15 29.68 -32.83
N MET A 279 -3.10 29.59 -31.89
CA MET A 279 -4.49 29.24 -32.19
C MET A 279 -5.20 30.39 -32.93
N ARG A 280 -6.04 30.06 -33.92
CA ARG A 280 -7.07 30.96 -34.44
C ARG A 280 -8.46 30.54 -33.92
N PRO A 281 -9.37 31.49 -33.66
CA PRO A 281 -10.64 31.22 -32.99
C PRO A 281 -11.73 30.86 -33.99
N GLY A 282 -12.44 29.76 -33.72
CA GLY A 282 -13.75 29.50 -34.32
C GLY A 282 -13.86 28.24 -35.15
N ASP A 283 -13.60 27.07 -34.56
CA ASP A 283 -14.23 25.83 -35.01
C ASP A 283 -14.87 25.10 -33.84
N VAL A 284 -16.16 24.82 -34.03
CA VAL A 284 -17.12 24.34 -33.04
C VAL A 284 -16.81 22.89 -32.66
N LEU A 285 -16.78 22.66 -31.35
CA LEU A 285 -16.54 21.36 -30.73
C LEU A 285 -17.71 20.40 -31.02
N LEU A 286 -17.66 19.65 -32.11
CA LEU A 286 -18.39 18.38 -32.20
C LEU A 286 -17.44 17.26 -31.77
N LYS A 287 -17.30 17.11 -30.45
CA LYS A 287 -16.59 15.96 -29.86
C LYS A 287 -17.43 14.72 -30.10
N GLY A 288 -17.11 14.02 -31.20
CA GLY A 288 -17.60 12.68 -31.48
C GLY A 288 -17.41 11.78 -30.25
N THR A 289 -18.38 10.92 -30.03
CA THR A 289 -18.36 9.86 -29.03
C THR A 289 -17.03 9.10 -29.13
N LYS A 290 -16.23 9.08 -28.05
CA LYS A 290 -15.05 8.20 -27.98
C LYS A 290 -15.55 6.78 -28.12
N ALA A 291 -15.32 6.16 -29.29
CA ALA A 291 -15.49 4.72 -29.44
C ALA A 291 -14.66 4.03 -28.36
N THR A 292 -15.28 3.15 -27.57
CA THR A 292 -14.56 2.39 -26.56
C THR A 292 -13.59 1.46 -27.32
N PRO A 293 -12.27 1.51 -27.05
CA PRO A 293 -11.32 0.69 -27.78
C PRO A 293 -11.63 -0.79 -27.54
N VAL A 294 -11.82 -1.54 -28.62
CA VAL A 294 -12.02 -2.98 -28.59
C VAL A 294 -10.68 -3.64 -28.89
N TRP A 295 -10.31 -4.63 -28.09
CA TRP A 295 -9.08 -5.42 -28.24
C TRP A 295 -9.44 -6.81 -28.71
N TYR A 296 -8.75 -7.30 -29.75
CA TYR A 296 -8.81 -8.69 -30.18
C TYR A 296 -7.51 -9.39 -29.83
N VAL A 297 -7.61 -10.63 -29.34
CA VAL A 297 -6.47 -11.46 -29.02
C VAL A 297 -6.72 -12.90 -29.41
N LYS A 298 -5.69 -13.54 -29.96
CA LYS A 298 -5.65 -14.97 -30.27
C LYS A 298 -4.56 -15.62 -29.44
N VAL A 299 -4.87 -16.74 -28.80
CA VAL A 299 -3.90 -17.53 -28.05
C VAL A 299 -3.47 -18.74 -28.85
N LEU A 300 -2.15 -18.93 -28.94
CA LEU A 300 -1.53 -20.06 -29.59
C LEU A 300 -0.81 -20.91 -28.55
N VAL A 301 -1.01 -22.22 -28.64
CA VAL A 301 -0.36 -23.21 -27.78
C VAL A 301 0.40 -24.14 -28.71
N ASN A 302 1.73 -24.20 -28.59
CA ASN A 302 2.63 -24.88 -29.53
C ASN A 302 2.43 -24.45 -31.01
N GLY A 303 2.07 -23.20 -31.26
CA GLY A 303 1.84 -22.67 -32.61
C GLY A 303 0.45 -22.94 -33.19
N GLU A 304 -0.41 -23.68 -32.49
CA GLU A 304 -1.79 -23.94 -32.90
C GLU A 304 -2.78 -22.98 -32.19
N PRO A 305 -3.87 -22.55 -32.86
CA PRO A 305 -4.81 -21.59 -32.30
C PRO A 305 -5.80 -22.22 -31.30
N TYR A 306 -5.66 -21.89 -30.01
CA TYR A 306 -6.47 -22.47 -28.93
C TYR A 306 -7.67 -21.62 -28.52
N GLY A 307 -7.66 -20.31 -28.76
CA GLY A 307 -8.81 -19.47 -28.47
C GLY A 307 -8.68 -18.05 -28.99
N ARG A 308 -9.81 -17.37 -29.18
CA ARG A 308 -9.91 -15.97 -29.57
C ARG A 308 -10.74 -15.23 -28.54
N GLY A 309 -10.46 -13.95 -28.35
CA GLY A 309 -11.11 -13.16 -27.32
C GLY A 309 -11.16 -11.69 -27.68
N ARG A 310 -12.27 -11.07 -27.32
CA ARG A 310 -12.60 -9.68 -27.57
C ARG A 310 -12.84 -8.98 -26.23
N GLY A 311 -12.50 -7.70 -26.14
CA GLY A 311 -12.93 -6.96 -24.96
C GLY A 311 -12.55 -5.50 -24.95
N ASN A 312 -13.20 -4.75 -24.07
CA ASN A 312 -12.96 -3.32 -23.90
C ASN A 312 -11.62 -3.03 -23.19
N THR A 313 -10.91 -4.07 -22.75
CA THR A 313 -9.54 -4.00 -22.21
C THR A 313 -8.73 -5.22 -22.68
N LYS A 314 -7.40 -5.08 -22.80
CA LYS A 314 -6.49 -6.20 -23.08
C LYS A 314 -6.67 -7.39 -22.11
N LYS A 315 -6.99 -7.11 -20.84
CA LYS A 315 -7.20 -8.14 -19.81
C LYS A 315 -8.51 -8.90 -20.04
N ALA A 316 -9.58 -8.21 -20.41
CA ALA A 316 -10.86 -8.84 -20.74
C ALA A 316 -10.74 -9.74 -21.98
N ALA A 317 -10.12 -9.24 -23.05
CA ALA A 317 -9.89 -10.00 -24.28
C ALA A 317 -9.07 -11.29 -24.01
N ARG A 318 -7.99 -11.21 -23.21
CA ARG A 318 -7.22 -12.41 -22.82
C ARG A 318 -8.04 -13.40 -22.01
N ASN A 319 -8.89 -12.92 -21.12
CA ASN A 319 -9.71 -13.79 -20.28
C ASN A 319 -10.76 -14.55 -21.12
N GLU A 320 -11.29 -13.93 -22.17
CA GLU A 320 -12.21 -14.59 -23.10
C GLU A 320 -11.48 -15.62 -23.98
N ALA A 321 -10.33 -15.27 -24.57
CA ALA A 321 -9.51 -16.23 -25.32
C ALA A 321 -9.04 -17.41 -24.46
N ALA A 322 -8.72 -17.17 -23.19
CA ALA A 322 -8.41 -18.25 -22.24
C ALA A 322 -9.62 -19.13 -21.91
N LYS A 323 -10.84 -18.56 -21.88
CA LYS A 323 -12.08 -19.34 -21.68
C LYS A 323 -12.29 -20.31 -22.84
N GLU A 324 -12.15 -19.84 -24.07
CA GLU A 324 -12.24 -20.69 -25.25
C GLU A 324 -11.13 -21.75 -25.27
N GLY A 325 -9.90 -21.36 -24.91
CA GLY A 325 -8.77 -22.29 -24.80
C GLY A 325 -8.95 -23.39 -23.76
N LEU A 326 -9.55 -23.08 -22.60
CA LEU A 326 -9.89 -24.08 -21.58
C LEU A 326 -10.93 -25.08 -22.07
N ASN A 327 -11.95 -24.62 -22.80
CA ASN A 327 -12.95 -25.49 -23.40
C ASN A 327 -12.33 -26.44 -24.44
N LYS A 328 -11.40 -25.96 -25.28
CA LYS A 328 -10.66 -26.83 -26.23
C LYS A 328 -9.79 -27.87 -25.53
N LEU A 329 -9.28 -27.55 -24.34
CA LEU A 329 -8.53 -28.49 -23.48
C LEU A 329 -9.45 -29.46 -22.70
N GLY A 330 -10.77 -29.43 -22.92
CA GLY A 330 -11.74 -30.29 -22.24
C GLY A 330 -12.03 -29.89 -20.79
N ILE A 331 -11.62 -28.69 -20.38
CA ILE A 331 -11.86 -28.16 -19.03
C ILE A 331 -13.10 -27.27 -19.10
N VAL A 332 -14.23 -27.80 -18.65
CA VAL A 332 -15.50 -27.05 -18.61
C VAL A 332 -15.42 -25.97 -17.55
N VAL A 333 -15.52 -24.71 -17.97
CA VAL A 333 -15.58 -23.56 -17.06
C VAL A 333 -16.99 -22.98 -17.12
N TRP A 334 -17.74 -23.14 -16.03
CA TRP A 334 -19.10 -22.61 -15.87
C TRP A 334 -19.05 -21.11 -15.56
#